data_AF-A0A653E2W4-F1
#
_entry.id   AF-A0A653E2W4-F1
#
_cell.length_a   1.000
_cell.length_b   1.000
_cell.length_c   1.000
_cell.angle_alpha   90.00
_cell.angle_beta   90.00
_cell.angle_gamma   90.00
#
_symmetry.space_group_name_H-M   'P 1'
#
loop_
_entity.id
_entity.type
_entity.pdbx_description
1 polymer ?
#
loop_
_entity_poly.entity_id
_entity_poly.type
_entity_poly.pdbx_seq_one_letter_code
_entity_poly.pdbx_strand_id
1 'polypeptide(L)'
;MSRTTAPLSDAACRLAKPTDRAYELFNGDGLYLLVQPSGRKGWRLRYVKPDGREGLTSFCNYPVIGLADARRKRLEVKRMLADGIDPIKTKHQAKAEAVIKGRTFKSVALDWHTEMSANWAPGPLQECDEPPQNPRIPADWRTRHC
;
A
#
# COMPACT_ATOMS: atom_id res chain seq x y z
N MET A 1 14.41 19.39 30.71
CA MET A 1 13.38 20.41 30.41
C MET A 1 12.58 19.95 29.20
N SER A 2 11.31 19.58 29.36
CA SER A 2 10.43 19.25 28.23
C SER A 2 10.17 20.51 27.40
N ARG A 3 10.37 20.45 26.08
CA ARG A 3 10.13 21.59 25.19
C ARG A 3 8.61 21.76 25.01
N THR A 4 7.99 22.65 25.78
CA THR A 4 6.56 22.98 25.62
C THR A 4 6.34 23.64 24.27
N THR A 5 5.59 22.98 23.39
CA THR A 5 5.25 23.50 22.06
C THR A 5 3.92 24.23 22.15
N ALA A 6 3.87 25.49 21.72
CA ALA A 6 2.62 26.26 21.67
C ALA A 6 1.65 25.67 20.63
N PRO A 7 0.33 25.63 20.91
CA PRO A 7 -0.65 25.09 19.98
C PRO A 7 -0.74 25.95 18.72
N LEU A 8 -0.78 25.30 17.56
CA LEU A 8 -0.88 25.97 16.26
C LEU A 8 -2.28 26.58 16.08
N SER A 9 -2.37 27.71 15.37
CA SER A 9 -3.65 28.33 14.97
C SER A 9 -3.91 28.14 13.47
N ASP A 10 -5.18 28.18 13.07
CA ASP A 10 -5.52 28.04 11.64
C ASP A 10 -5.00 29.23 10.81
N ALA A 11 -5.01 30.43 11.39
CA ALA A 11 -4.40 31.61 10.77
C ALA A 11 -2.91 31.41 10.49
N ALA A 12 -2.15 30.81 11.42
CA ALA A 12 -0.75 30.49 11.21
C ALA A 12 -0.56 29.47 10.07
N CYS A 13 -1.43 28.46 9.98
CA CYS A 13 -1.41 27.47 8.89
C CYS A 13 -1.63 28.13 7.52
N ARG A 14 -2.61 29.05 7.45
CA ARG A 14 -2.95 29.79 6.23
C ARG A 14 -1.81 30.71 5.79
N LEU A 15 -1.26 31.49 6.73
CA LEU A 15 -0.21 32.48 6.48
C LEU A 15 1.17 31.86 6.23
N ALA A 16 1.37 30.58 6.55
CA ALA A 16 2.62 29.88 6.29
C ALA A 16 3.00 29.91 4.80
N LYS A 17 4.12 30.55 4.47
CA LYS A 17 4.64 30.66 3.10
C LYS A 17 5.70 29.58 2.84
N PRO A 18 5.79 29.02 1.62
CA PRO A 18 6.91 28.17 1.25
C PRO A 18 8.23 28.94 1.36
N THR A 19 9.29 28.23 1.72
CA THR A 19 10.68 28.72 1.72
C THR A 19 11.52 27.75 0.90
N ASP A 20 12.81 28.05 0.71
CA ASP A 20 13.72 27.21 -0.10
C ASP A 20 13.88 25.78 0.45
N ARG A 21 13.54 25.55 1.73
CA ARG A 21 13.63 24.25 2.38
C ARG A 21 12.33 23.92 3.10
N ALA A 22 11.98 22.64 3.12
CA ALA A 22 10.80 22.20 3.85
C ALA A 22 10.96 22.49 5.35
N TYR A 23 9.88 22.96 6.00
CA TYR A 23 9.89 23.25 7.43
C TYR A 23 8.59 22.79 8.11
N GLU A 24 8.67 22.64 9.43
CA GLU A 24 7.63 22.03 10.26
C GLU A 24 6.99 23.08 11.17
N LEU A 25 5.66 23.19 11.12
CA LEU A 25 4.87 23.98 12.06
C LEU A 25 4.22 23.03 13.07
N PHE A 26 4.81 22.95 14.26
CA PHE A 26 4.34 22.04 15.29
C PHE A 26 3.05 22.54 15.95
N ASN A 27 2.08 21.63 16.10
CA ASN A 27 0.88 21.85 16.90
C ASN A 27 0.99 21.23 18.30
N GLY A 28 1.92 20.30 18.49
CA GLY A 28 2.08 19.54 19.74
C GLY A 28 1.55 18.11 19.65
N ASP A 29 1.96 17.28 20.61
CA ASP A 29 1.72 15.82 20.63
C ASP A 29 2.15 15.10 19.34
N GLY A 30 3.30 15.51 18.78
CA GLY A 30 3.82 14.94 17.54
C GLY A 30 3.09 15.35 16.26
N LEU A 31 1.98 16.10 16.33
CA LEU A 31 1.28 16.64 15.17
C LEU A 31 1.95 17.93 14.69
N TYR A 32 2.20 18.01 13.38
CA TYR A 32 2.73 19.20 12.73
C TYR A 32 2.27 19.31 11.28
N LEU A 33 2.30 20.53 10.75
CA LEU A 33 2.11 20.81 9.34
C LEU A 33 3.49 20.90 8.68
N LEU A 34 3.74 20.05 7.69
CA LEU A 34 4.93 20.16 6.84
C LEU A 34 4.61 21.10 5.68
N VAL A 35 5.37 22.18 5.55
CA VAL A 35 5.31 23.11 4.42
C VAL A 35 6.47 22.79 3.48
N GLN A 36 6.17 22.43 2.24
CA GLN A 36 7.16 22.13 1.21
C GLN A 36 7.54 23.38 0.41
N PRO A 37 8.74 23.44 -0.19
CA PRO A 37 9.13 24.51 -1.11
C PRO A 37 8.17 24.68 -2.30
N SER A 38 7.52 23.59 -2.71
CA SER A 38 6.48 23.58 -3.75
C SER A 38 5.18 24.30 -3.35
N GLY A 39 5.05 24.79 -2.12
CA GLY A 39 3.84 25.38 -1.57
C GLY A 39 2.83 24.36 -1.02
N ARG A 40 3.06 23.05 -1.22
CA ARG A 40 2.20 22.00 -0.66
C ARG A 40 2.36 21.95 0.86
N LYS A 41 1.22 21.83 1.54
CA LYS A 41 1.14 21.75 3.01
C LYS A 41 0.48 20.42 3.38
N GLY A 42 1.15 19.62 4.20
CA GLY A 42 0.67 18.28 4.57
C GLY A 42 0.74 18.02 6.06
N TRP A 43 -0.33 17.48 6.63
CA TRP A 43 -0.34 17.12 8.05
C TRP A 43 0.42 15.82 8.28
N ARG A 44 1.31 15.84 9.28
CA ARG A 44 2.11 14.69 9.70
C ARG A 44 2.02 14.50 11.20
N LEU A 45 2.07 13.25 11.63
CA LEU A 45 2.03 12.86 13.04
C LEU A 45 3.19 11.90 13.31
N ARG A 46 4.14 12.34 14.13
CA ARG A 46 5.14 11.48 14.76
C ARG A 46 4.53 10.82 16.00
N TYR A 47 4.74 9.53 16.15
CA TYR A 47 4.23 8.74 17.27
C TYR A 47 5.20 7.61 17.63
N VAL A 48 5.00 6.98 18.78
CA VAL A 48 5.71 5.75 19.16
C VAL A 48 4.81 4.57 18.87
N LYS A 49 5.31 3.61 18.12
CA LYS A 49 4.61 2.38 17.79
C LYS A 49 4.47 1.47 19.03
N PRO A 50 3.56 0.49 19.01
CA PRO A 50 3.44 -0.49 20.10
C PRO A 50 4.74 -1.27 20.39
N ASP A 51 5.65 -1.37 19.41
CA ASP A 51 6.97 -2.00 19.56
C ASP A 51 8.07 -1.06 20.08
N GLY A 52 7.71 0.17 20.49
CA GLY A 52 8.62 1.17 21.02
C GLY A 52 9.40 1.96 19.97
N ARG A 53 9.29 1.63 18.67
CA ARG A 53 9.98 2.37 17.60
C ARG A 53 9.23 3.63 17.21
N GLU A 54 9.96 4.61 16.67
CA GLU A 54 9.34 5.80 16.10
C GLU A 54 8.54 5.46 14.83
N GLY A 55 7.37 6.08 14.73
CA GLY A 55 6.46 5.99 13.59
C GLY A 55 6.12 7.38 13.06
N LEU A 56 5.88 7.45 11.75
CA LEU A 56 5.43 8.67 11.08
C LEU A 56 4.24 8.33 10.20
N THR A 57 3.07 8.87 10.55
CA THR A 57 1.89 8.79 9.70
C THR A 57 1.60 10.14 9.07
N SER A 58 1.05 10.13 7.86
CA SER A 58 0.66 11.32 7.12
C SER A 58 -0.84 11.31 6.89
N PHE A 59 -1.48 12.46 7.08
CA PHE A 59 -2.87 12.69 6.72
C PHE A 59 -2.94 13.35 5.34
N CYS A 60 -4.09 13.95 5.02
CA CYS A 60 -4.26 14.69 3.78
C CYS A 60 -3.59 16.08 3.86
N ASN A 61 -3.55 16.74 2.71
CA ASN A 61 -3.00 18.09 2.58
C ASN A 61 -3.94 19.13 3.19
N TYR A 62 -3.38 20.23 3.67
CA TYR A 62 -4.12 21.45 3.97
C TYR A 62 -4.39 22.20 2.65
N PRO A 63 -5.59 22.77 2.42
CA PRO A 63 -6.70 22.91 3.36
C PRO A 63 -7.74 21.78 3.33
N VAL A 64 -7.56 20.73 2.50
CA VAL A 64 -8.53 19.61 2.38
C VAL A 64 -8.85 19.01 3.75
N ILE A 65 -7.83 18.86 4.60
CA ILE A 65 -8.01 18.63 6.03
C ILE A 65 -7.58 19.89 6.77
N GLY A 66 -8.51 20.50 7.50
CA GLY A 66 -8.24 21.64 8.37
C GLY A 66 -7.53 21.23 9.66
N LEU A 67 -7.08 22.23 10.44
CA LEU A 67 -6.38 21.98 11.71
C LEU A 67 -7.25 21.20 12.72
N ALA A 68 -8.54 21.51 12.81
CA ALA A 68 -9.47 20.83 13.71
C ALA A 68 -9.60 19.33 13.36
N ASP A 69 -9.76 19.01 12.08
CA ASP A 69 -9.83 17.65 11.60
C ASP A 69 -8.50 16.90 11.81
N ALA A 70 -7.36 17.56 11.59
CA ALA A 70 -6.05 16.99 11.86
C ALA A 70 -5.88 16.62 13.34
N ARG A 71 -6.37 17.47 14.27
CA ARG A 71 -6.39 17.18 15.71
C ARG A 71 -7.29 15.99 16.05
N ARG A 72 -8.44 15.86 15.38
CA ARG A 72 -9.37 14.73 15.56
C ARG A 72 -8.74 13.41 15.07
N LYS A 73 -8.12 13.42 13.89
CA LYS A 73 -7.35 12.26 13.37
C LYS A 73 -6.17 11.87 14.25
N ARG A 74 -5.49 12.84 14.85
CA ARG A 74 -4.45 12.55 15.86
C ARG A 74 -5.03 11.79 17.05
N LEU A 75 -6.20 12.17 17.54
CA LEU A 75 -6.85 11.47 18.65
C LEU A 75 -7.25 10.04 18.25
N GLU A 76 -7.77 9.85 17.04
CA GLU A 76 -8.07 8.52 16.49
C GLU A 76 -6.82 7.63 16.46
N VAL A 77 -5.69 8.16 15.96
CA VAL A 77 -4.40 7.44 15.97
C VAL A 77 -3.95 7.11 17.38
N LYS A 78 -4.05 8.06 18.34
CA LYS A 78 -3.69 7.81 19.73
C LYS A 78 -4.56 6.71 20.37
N ARG A 79 -5.85 6.65 20.04
CA ARG A 79 -6.76 5.58 20.48
C ARG A 79 -6.31 4.22 19.94
N MET A 80 -6.05 4.13 18.63
CA MET A 80 -5.53 2.90 18.03
C MET A 80 -4.24 2.42 18.70
N LEU A 81 -3.33 3.36 19.01
CA LEU A 81 -2.08 3.03 19.69
C LEU A 81 -2.29 2.54 21.13
N ALA A 82 -3.27 3.10 21.85
CA ALA A 82 -3.65 2.63 23.18
C ALA A 82 -4.21 1.20 23.14
N ASP A 83 -4.88 0.83 22.05
CA ASP A 83 -5.36 -0.53 21.79
C ASP A 83 -4.24 -1.46 21.25
N GLY A 84 -2.99 -0.98 21.14
CA GLY A 84 -1.86 -1.75 20.63
C GLY A 84 -1.83 -1.92 19.11
N ILE A 85 -2.64 -1.16 18.37
CA ILE A 85 -2.77 -1.24 16.91
C ILE A 85 -1.87 -0.18 16.24
N ASP A 86 -0.98 -0.60 15.34
CA ASP A 86 -0.17 0.31 14.52
C ASP A 86 -0.98 0.83 13.31
N PRO A 87 -1.28 2.15 13.22
CA PRO A 87 -2.09 2.73 12.15
C PRO A 87 -1.52 2.50 10.75
N ILE A 88 -0.18 2.45 10.62
CA ILE A 88 0.47 2.23 9.32
C ILE A 88 0.22 0.80 8.87
N LYS A 89 0.38 -0.19 9.76
CA LYS A 89 0.13 -1.60 9.44
C LYS A 89 -1.33 -1.80 9.02
N THR A 90 -2.29 -1.25 9.75
CA THR A 90 -3.72 -1.33 9.40
C THR A 90 -3.99 -0.75 8.01
N LYS A 91 -3.39 0.41 7.67
CA LYS A 91 -3.55 1.02 6.35
C LYS A 91 -2.94 0.18 5.23
N HIS A 92 -1.78 -0.43 5.45
CA HIS A 92 -1.15 -1.31 4.47
C HIS A 92 -1.94 -2.59 4.28
N GLN A 93 -2.44 -3.19 5.36
CA GLN A 93 -3.26 -4.39 5.31
C GLN A 93 -4.58 -4.13 4.57
N ALA A 94 -5.29 -3.06 4.89
CA ALA A 94 -6.53 -2.69 4.18
C ALA A 94 -6.29 -2.46 2.67
N LYS A 95 -5.16 -1.86 2.30
CA LYS A 95 -4.77 -1.70 0.89
C LYS A 95 -4.48 -3.04 0.22
N ALA A 96 -3.74 -3.93 0.88
CA ALA A 96 -3.43 -5.25 0.36
C ALA A 96 -4.70 -6.09 0.18
N GLU A 97 -5.61 -6.07 1.16
CA GLU A 97 -6.92 -6.73 1.08
C GLU A 97 -7.77 -6.17 -0.06
N ALA A 98 -7.76 -4.87 -0.30
CA ALA A 98 -8.48 -4.26 -1.42
C ALA A 98 -7.92 -4.72 -2.79
N VAL A 99 -6.59 -4.85 -2.92
CA VAL A 99 -5.96 -5.38 -4.14
C VAL A 99 -6.32 -6.84 -4.37
N ILE A 100 -6.31 -7.66 -3.30
CA ILE A 100 -6.66 -9.09 -3.38
C ILE A 100 -8.13 -9.27 -3.77
N LYS A 101 -9.05 -8.53 -3.14
CA LYS A 101 -10.49 -8.60 -3.46
C LYS A 101 -10.80 -8.24 -4.92
N GLY A 102 -9.96 -7.41 -5.55
CA GLY A 102 -10.11 -7.01 -6.95
C GLY A 102 -9.43 -7.94 -7.97
N ARG A 103 -8.57 -8.87 -7.53
CA ARG A 103 -7.80 -9.75 -8.43
C ARG A 103 -8.24 -11.21 -8.28
N THR A 104 -8.95 -11.71 -9.29
CA THR A 104 -9.31 -13.13 -9.38
C THR A 104 -8.22 -13.90 -10.14
N PHE A 105 -8.13 -15.22 -9.93
CA PHE A 105 -7.24 -16.08 -10.74
C PHE A 105 -7.52 -15.89 -12.24
N LYS A 106 -8.80 -15.83 -12.63
CA LYS A 106 -9.22 -15.62 -14.01
C LYS A 106 -8.69 -14.32 -14.60
N SER A 107 -8.80 -13.19 -13.89
CA SER A 107 -8.30 -11.91 -14.40
C SER A 107 -6.79 -11.93 -14.57
N VAL A 108 -6.06 -12.48 -13.60
CA VAL A 108 -4.59 -12.58 -13.66
C VAL A 108 -4.15 -13.52 -14.79
N ALA A 109 -4.83 -14.65 -15.00
CA ALA A 109 -4.52 -15.59 -16.08
C ALA A 109 -4.79 -14.99 -17.47
N LEU A 110 -5.84 -14.19 -17.63
CA LEU A 110 -6.14 -13.50 -18.89
C LEU A 110 -5.14 -12.38 -19.19
N ASP A 111 -4.78 -11.57 -18.20
CA ASP A 111 -3.77 -10.52 -18.34
C ASP A 111 -2.43 -11.14 -18.77
N TRP A 112 -1.99 -12.19 -18.06
CA TRP A 112 -0.77 -12.93 -18.39
C TRP A 112 -0.84 -13.57 -19.78
N HIS A 113 -1.95 -14.24 -20.13
CA HIS A 113 -2.12 -14.85 -21.45
C HIS A 113 -2.04 -13.81 -22.56
N THR A 114 -2.63 -12.63 -22.36
CA THR A 114 -2.59 -11.53 -23.33
C THR A 114 -1.16 -11.02 -23.52
N GLU A 115 -0.42 -10.82 -22.44
CA GLU A 115 0.98 -10.36 -22.50
C GLU A 115 1.91 -11.41 -23.14
N MET A 116 1.70 -12.69 -22.84
CA MET A 116 2.59 -13.76 -23.30
C MET A 116 2.27 -14.25 -24.71
N SER A 117 0.99 -14.32 -25.08
CA SER A 117 0.56 -14.82 -26.40
C SER A 117 1.11 -13.97 -27.57
N ALA A 118 1.40 -12.69 -27.33
CA ALA A 118 2.08 -11.84 -28.30
C ALA A 118 3.51 -12.31 -28.65
N ASN A 119 4.16 -13.02 -27.74
CA ASN A 119 5.54 -13.52 -27.89
C ASN A 119 5.59 -15.03 -28.18
N TRP A 120 4.45 -15.69 -28.31
CA TRP A 120 4.43 -17.11 -28.65
C TRP A 120 4.67 -17.26 -30.14
N ALA A 121 5.73 -17.99 -30.50
CA ALA A 121 5.94 -18.40 -31.88
C ALA A 121 4.70 -19.20 -32.35
N PRO A 122 4.26 -19.06 -33.60
CA PRO A 122 3.27 -19.96 -34.17
C PRO A 122 3.89 -21.35 -34.20
N GLY A 123 3.65 -22.14 -33.14
CA GLY A 123 3.88 -23.57 -33.18
C GLY A 123 2.95 -24.14 -34.24
N PRO A 124 3.40 -25.06 -35.10
CA PRO A 124 2.47 -25.75 -35.98
C PRO A 124 1.40 -26.37 -35.08
N LEU A 125 0.13 -26.04 -35.33
CA LEU A 125 -0.99 -26.80 -34.82
C LEU A 125 -0.87 -28.18 -35.48
N GLN A 126 -0.07 -29.04 -34.88
CA GLN A 126 -0.09 -30.45 -35.22
C GLN A 126 -1.37 -30.95 -34.56
N GLU A 127 -2.44 -30.94 -35.35
CA GLU A 127 -3.68 -31.64 -35.06
C GLU A 127 -3.29 -33.04 -34.58
N CYS A 128 -3.58 -33.35 -33.32
CA CYS A 128 -3.33 -34.67 -32.74
C CYS A 128 -4.34 -35.69 -33.29
N ASP A 129 -4.61 -35.66 -34.59
CA ASP A 129 -5.50 -36.57 -35.29
C ASP A 129 -4.70 -37.43 -36.24
N GLU A 130 -3.78 -38.24 -35.69
CA GLU A 130 -3.49 -39.52 -36.32
C GLU A 130 -2.98 -40.51 -35.28
N PRO A 131 -3.75 -41.59 -34.98
CA PRO A 131 -3.24 -42.66 -34.14
C PRO A 131 -2.01 -43.29 -34.84
N PRO A 132 -0.93 -43.58 -34.10
CA PRO A 132 0.32 -44.03 -34.70
C PRO A 132 0.13 -45.32 -35.49
N GLN A 133 0.29 -45.23 -36.82
CA GLN A 133 0.37 -46.37 -37.72
C GLN A 133 1.77 -47.00 -37.60
N ASN A 134 2.00 -47.83 -36.58
CA ASN A 134 3.13 -48.77 -36.62
C ASN A 134 2.80 -50.11 -35.93
N PRO A 135 2.80 -51.23 -36.67
CA PRO A 135 2.41 -52.56 -36.18
C PRO A 135 3.57 -53.30 -35.50
N ARG A 136 4.22 -52.69 -34.49
CA ARG A 136 5.28 -53.38 -33.73
C ARG A 136 5.18 -53.10 -32.23
N ILE A 137 4.14 -53.64 -31.62
CA ILE A 137 4.13 -53.96 -30.19
C ILE A 137 3.76 -55.45 -30.09
N PRO A 138 4.65 -56.33 -29.59
CA PRO A 138 4.25 -57.68 -29.25
C PRO A 138 3.18 -57.61 -28.17
N ALA A 139 2.10 -58.36 -28.36
CA ALA A 139 0.96 -58.37 -27.47
C ALA A 139 1.26 -59.14 -26.17
N ASP A 140 1.87 -58.50 -25.17
CA ASP A 140 1.62 -58.83 -23.76
C ASP A 140 1.95 -57.67 -22.79
N TRP A 141 0.92 -57.01 -22.28
CA TRP A 141 1.04 -56.12 -21.12
C TRP A 141 0.43 -56.73 -19.86
N ARG A 142 0.25 -58.07 -19.85
CA ARG A 142 -0.31 -58.81 -18.71
C ARG A 142 0.67 -59.87 -18.20
N THR A 143 1.70 -59.44 -17.46
CA THR A 143 2.06 -60.09 -16.19
C THR A 143 3.08 -59.23 -15.44
N ARG A 144 2.60 -58.40 -14.51
CA ARG A 144 3.40 -58.05 -13.34
C ARG A 144 3.10 -59.13 -12.31
N HIS A 145 4.08 -59.97 -11.99
CA HIS A 145 4.10 -60.70 -10.74
C HIS A 145 5.20 -60.11 -9.84
N CYS A 146 4.79 -59.98 -8.58
CA CYS A 146 5.45 -59.55 -7.34
C CYS A 146 6.97 -59.43 -7.32
#